data_AF-A0A1V6IID1-F1
#
_entry.id   AF-A0A1V6IID1-F1
#
_cell.length_a   1.000
_cell.length_b   1.000
_cell.length_c   1.000
_cell.angle_alpha   90.00
_cell.angle_beta   90.00
_cell.angle_gamma   90.00
#
_symmetry.space_group_name_H-M   'P 1'
#
loop_
_entity.id
_entity.type
_entity.pdbx_description
1 polymer ?
#
loop_
_entity_poly.entity_id
_entity_poly.type
_entity_poly.pdbx_seq_one_letter_code
_entity_poly.pdbx_strand_id
1 'polypeptide(L)'
;MQRTVEYIKDFFCIAFRQSNELLCIIGRIGDKLCELYTTYQHKMWKTIKSPLFLRTFLVLLCIMLFFSCSSSKAPKKDKYALDNSLISMSEDDVRKRYGEPYMVSKTSENKIIWTYVPQWKILPDNKNTIYVEFEEGKVVKIIKAR
;
A
#
# COMPACT_ATOMS: atom_id res chain seq x y z
N MET A 1 13.28 8.66 -27.08
CA MET A 1 14.07 7.44 -27.30
C MET A 1 15.09 7.58 -28.41
N GLN A 2 14.73 8.14 -29.57
CA GLN A 2 15.66 8.29 -30.71
C GLN A 2 16.94 9.08 -30.34
N ARG A 3 16.80 10.23 -29.66
CA ARG A 3 17.96 10.96 -29.07
C ARG A 3 18.79 10.13 -28.11
N THR A 4 18.15 9.30 -27.29
CA THR A 4 18.85 8.46 -26.29
C THR A 4 19.72 7.41 -26.99
N VAL A 5 19.20 6.80 -28.07
CA VAL A 5 19.94 5.83 -28.89
C VAL A 5 21.08 6.52 -29.65
N GLU A 6 20.88 7.76 -30.12
CA GLU A 6 21.93 8.59 -30.73
C GLU A 6 23.04 8.94 -29.73
N TYR A 7 22.71 9.35 -28.50
CA TYR A 7 23.71 9.60 -27.46
C TYR A 7 24.48 8.35 -27.06
N ILE A 8 23.83 7.19 -27.00
CA ILE A 8 24.48 5.90 -26.76
C ILE A 8 25.43 5.59 -27.92
N LYS A 9 25.00 5.76 -29.17
CA LYS A 9 25.83 5.57 -30.35
C LYS A 9 27.09 6.46 -30.30
N ASP A 10 26.92 7.75 -30.03
CA ASP A 10 28.04 8.70 -29.97
C ASP A 10 29.00 8.37 -28.82
N PHE A 11 28.47 8.03 -27.64
CA PHE A 11 29.30 7.67 -26.49
C PHE A 11 30.11 6.40 -26.73
N PHE A 12 29.49 5.33 -27.23
CA PHE A 12 30.18 4.05 -27.46
C PHE A 12 31.13 4.09 -28.66
N CYS A 13 30.79 4.81 -29.74
CA CYS A 13 31.64 4.91 -30.91
C CYS A 13 32.84 5.86 -30.71
N ILE A 14 32.66 6.96 -29.97
CA ILE A 14 33.72 7.95 -29.75
C ILE A 14 34.61 7.54 -28.56
N ALA A 15 34.03 7.10 -27.44
CA ALA A 15 34.81 6.83 -26.22
C ALA A 15 35.56 5.49 -26.25
N PHE A 16 35.02 4.46 -26.91
CA PHE A 16 35.60 3.11 -26.91
C PHE A 16 36.22 2.68 -28.25
N ARG A 17 36.16 3.54 -29.28
CA ARG A 17 36.74 3.29 -30.62
C ARG A 17 36.32 1.93 -31.21
N GLN A 18 35.11 1.47 -30.88
CA GLN A 18 34.62 0.15 -31.26
C GLN A 18 34.13 0.12 -32.72
N SER A 19 34.51 -0.98 -33.39
CA SER A 19 34.30 -1.30 -34.82
C SER A 19 32.85 -1.19 -35.31
N ASN A 20 32.71 -1.00 -36.63
CA ASN A 20 31.46 -0.95 -37.42
C ASN A 20 30.39 -1.99 -37.03
N GLU A 21 30.79 -3.12 -36.46
CA GLU A 21 29.90 -4.19 -36.03
C GLU A 21 28.97 -3.78 -34.86
N LEU A 22 29.48 -3.05 -33.86
CA LEU A 22 28.69 -2.56 -32.73
C LEU A 22 27.68 -1.49 -33.19
N LEU A 23 28.09 -0.66 -34.14
CA LEU A 23 27.27 0.39 -34.73
C LEU A 23 26.07 -0.21 -35.50
N CYS A 24 26.28 -1.35 -36.16
CA CYS A 24 25.23 -2.13 -36.81
C CYS A 24 24.23 -2.73 -35.80
N ILE A 25 24.71 -3.22 -34.66
CA ILE A 25 23.86 -3.75 -33.58
C ILE A 25 22.99 -2.63 -32.97
N ILE A 26 23.58 -1.47 -32.67
CA ILE A 26 22.84 -0.32 -32.13
C ILE A 26 21.80 0.18 -33.13
N GLY A 27 22.15 0.26 -34.42
CA GLY A 27 21.22 0.60 -35.50
C GLY A 27 20.03 -0.36 -35.54
N ARG A 28 20.30 -1.67 -35.53
CA ARG A 28 19.24 -2.71 -35.51
C ARG A 28 18.35 -2.63 -34.27
N ILE A 29 18.89 -2.26 -33.11
CA ILE A 29 18.10 -2.03 -31.89
C ILE A 29 17.22 -0.78 -32.05
N GLY A 30 17.76 0.31 -32.62
CA GLY A 30 17.02 1.52 -32.93
C GLY A 30 15.84 1.28 -33.86
N ASP A 31 16.05 0.53 -34.94
CA ASP A 31 15.00 0.20 -35.93
C ASP A 31 13.88 -0.65 -35.32
N LYS A 32 14.24 -1.69 -34.55
CA LYS A 32 13.27 -2.54 -33.84
C LYS A 32 12.47 -1.75 -32.80
N LEU A 33 13.11 -0.83 -32.09
CA LEU A 33 12.40 0.04 -31.16
C LEU A 33 11.45 0.99 -31.91
N CYS A 34 11.88 1.58 -33.02
CA CYS A 34 11.01 2.43 -33.83
C CYS A 34 9.79 1.64 -34.35
N GLU A 35 9.96 0.39 -34.80
CA GLU A 35 8.88 -0.48 -35.23
C GLU A 35 7.90 -0.82 -34.08
N LEU A 36 8.43 -1.10 -32.88
CA LEU A 36 7.63 -1.33 -31.68
C LEU A 36 6.87 -0.09 -31.22
N TYR A 37 7.41 1.10 -31.37
CA TYR A 37 6.71 2.31 -30.92
C TYR A 37 5.72 2.83 -31.96
N THR A 38 6.05 2.75 -33.25
CA THR A 38 5.22 3.37 -34.29
C THR A 38 4.24 2.37 -34.91
N THR A 39 4.74 1.23 -35.40
CA THR A 39 3.93 0.24 -36.12
C THR A 39 3.01 -0.51 -35.17
N TYR A 40 3.50 -0.89 -33.99
CA TYR A 40 2.68 -1.59 -32.99
C TYR A 40 1.58 -0.68 -32.42
N GLN A 41 1.91 0.57 -32.04
CA GLN A 41 0.87 1.50 -31.55
C GLN A 41 -0.17 1.81 -32.63
N HIS A 42 0.23 1.96 -33.89
CA HIS A 42 -0.71 2.17 -34.99
C HIS A 42 -1.62 0.96 -35.25
N LYS A 43 -1.07 -0.26 -35.17
CA LYS A 43 -1.85 -1.50 -35.26
C LYS A 43 -2.80 -1.66 -34.06
N MET A 44 -2.32 -1.41 -32.84
CA MET A 44 -3.13 -1.44 -31.63
C MET A 44 -4.27 -0.41 -31.67
N TRP A 45 -4.00 0.81 -32.15
CA TRP A 45 -5.02 1.85 -32.31
C TRP A 45 -6.13 1.44 -33.30
N LYS A 46 -5.76 0.78 -34.41
CA LYS A 46 -6.74 0.22 -35.36
C LYS A 46 -7.56 -0.91 -34.74
N THR A 47 -6.94 -1.78 -33.94
CA THR A 47 -7.64 -2.86 -33.23
C THR A 47 -8.57 -2.33 -32.14
N ILE A 48 -8.18 -1.27 -31.42
CA ILE A 48 -9.01 -0.62 -30.38
C ILE A 48 -10.26 0.02 -30.97
N LYS A 49 -10.21 0.53 -32.21
CA LYS A 49 -11.40 1.04 -32.92
C LYS A 49 -12.41 -0.04 -33.31
N SER A 50 -12.04 -1.33 -33.21
CA SER A 50 -12.98 -2.41 -33.47
C SER A 50 -14.01 -2.49 -32.32
N PRO A 51 -15.31 -2.33 -32.61
CA PRO A 51 -16.35 -2.37 -31.58
C PRO A 51 -16.41 -3.73 -30.87
N LEU A 52 -15.97 -4.80 -31.54
CA LEU A 52 -15.90 -6.15 -30.97
C LEU A 52 -14.78 -6.29 -29.92
N PHE A 53 -13.63 -5.63 -30.15
CA PHE A 53 -12.52 -5.65 -29.20
C PHE A 53 -12.89 -4.86 -27.94
N LEU A 54 -13.45 -3.65 -28.11
CA LEU A 54 -13.88 -2.81 -27.00
C LEU A 54 -14.94 -3.51 -26.13
N ARG A 55 -15.93 -4.16 -26.76
CA ARG A 55 -16.98 -4.90 -26.05
C ARG A 55 -16.41 -6.08 -25.26
N THR A 56 -15.53 -6.87 -25.87
CA THR A 56 -14.87 -8.01 -25.20
C THR A 56 -14.00 -7.54 -24.02
N PHE A 57 -13.24 -6.46 -24.21
CA PHE A 57 -12.39 -5.87 -23.18
C PHE A 57 -13.19 -5.33 -21.99
N LEU A 58 -14.31 -4.64 -22.25
CA LEU A 58 -15.22 -4.16 -21.20
C LEU A 58 -15.85 -5.30 -20.40
N VAL A 59 -16.28 -6.37 -21.08
CA VAL A 59 -16.83 -7.56 -20.40
C VAL A 59 -15.78 -8.21 -19.50
N LEU A 60 -14.54 -8.36 -19.98
CA LEU A 60 -13.42 -8.87 -19.18
C LEU A 60 -13.14 -8.00 -17.95
N LEU A 61 -13.13 -6.67 -18.10
CA LEU A 61 -12.96 -5.75 -16.98
C LEU A 61 -14.08 -5.89 -15.94
N CYS A 62 -15.34 -5.98 -16.39
CA CYS A 62 -16.48 -6.19 -15.49
C CYS A 62 -16.33 -7.50 -14.70
N ILE A 63 -15.95 -8.60 -15.36
CA ILE A 63 -15.73 -9.90 -14.71
C ILE A 63 -14.67 -9.79 -13.62
N MET A 64 -13.54 -9.11 -13.87
CA MET A 64 -12.49 -8.91 -12.87
C MET A 64 -12.94 -8.06 -11.68
N LEU A 65 -13.81 -7.07 -11.90
CA LEU A 65 -14.40 -6.28 -10.83
C LEU A 65 -15.37 -7.10 -9.97
N PHE A 66 -16.16 -7.99 -10.58
CA PHE A 66 -17.05 -8.89 -9.84
C PHE A 66 -16.29 -9.91 -9.00
N PHE A 67 -15.17 -10.45 -9.49
CA PHE A 67 -14.31 -11.35 -8.69
C PHE A 67 -13.59 -10.64 -7.53
N SER A 68 -13.41 -9.32 -7.60
CA SER A 68 -12.71 -8.54 -6.56
C SER A 68 -13.63 -8.01 -5.46
N CYS A 69 -14.96 -8.17 -5.59
CA CYS A 69 -15.95 -7.59 -4.68
C CYS A 69 -16.64 -8.63 -3.78
N SER A 70 -15.89 -9.55 -3.20
CA SER A 70 -16.40 -10.41 -2.12
C SER A 70 -15.49 -10.32 -0.89
N SER A 71 -15.46 -9.13 -0.30
CA SER A 71 -15.03 -8.95 1.09
C SER A 71 -16.02 -8.05 1.82
N SER A 72 -17.30 -8.41 1.79
CA SER A 72 -18.25 -7.89 2.76
C SER A 72 -17.93 -8.51 4.11
N LYS A 73 -17.09 -7.84 4.91
CA LYS A 73 -17.01 -8.11 6.35
C LYS A 73 -18.36 -7.72 6.94
N ALA A 74 -19.23 -8.69 7.16
CA ALA A 74 -20.40 -8.51 7.99
C ALA A 74 -19.95 -7.90 9.33
N PRO A 75 -20.61 -6.84 9.85
CA PRO A 75 -20.33 -6.36 11.18
C PRO A 75 -20.78 -7.45 12.15
N LYS A 76 -19.85 -8.31 12.56
CA LYS A 76 -20.04 -9.12 13.76
C LYS A 76 -20.28 -8.13 14.89
N LYS A 77 -21.52 -8.11 15.41
CA LYS A 77 -21.82 -7.58 16.74
C LYS A 77 -21.09 -8.45 17.76
N ASP A 78 -19.77 -8.34 17.80
CA ASP A 78 -18.98 -8.93 18.86
C ASP A 78 -19.18 -8.02 20.07
N LYS A 79 -20.03 -8.52 20.99
CA LYS A 79 -20.07 -8.08 22.38
C LYS A 79 -18.62 -7.88 22.82
N TYR A 80 -18.34 -6.71 23.39
CA TYR A 80 -17.07 -6.39 24.06
C TYR A 80 -16.65 -7.58 24.92
N ALA A 81 -15.76 -8.43 24.38
CA ALA A 81 -15.03 -9.38 25.18
C ALA A 81 -14.03 -8.52 25.94
N LEU A 82 -14.51 -8.00 27.08
CA LEU A 82 -13.73 -7.36 28.11
C LEU A 82 -12.66 -8.41 28.47
N ASP A 83 -11.40 -8.16 28.11
CA ASP A 83 -10.28 -9.00 28.53
C ASP A 83 -10.13 -8.83 30.05
N ASN A 84 -11.01 -9.49 30.80
CA ASN A 84 -11.15 -9.39 32.26
C ASN A 84 -9.91 -9.88 32.99
N SER A 85 -8.99 -10.55 32.30
CA SER A 85 -7.72 -11.04 32.83
C SER A 85 -6.73 -9.93 33.20
N LEU A 86 -6.96 -8.68 32.73
CA LEU A 86 -6.10 -7.53 32.97
C LEU A 86 -6.67 -6.52 33.97
N ILE A 87 -7.92 -6.72 34.42
CA ILE A 87 -8.57 -5.86 35.41
C ILE A 87 -7.86 -6.06 36.76
N SER A 88 -7.60 -4.98 37.49
CA SER A 88 -6.83 -4.89 38.75
C SER A 88 -5.30 -4.88 38.67
N MET A 89 -4.70 -4.89 37.47
CA MET A 89 -3.25 -4.70 37.35
C MET A 89 -2.82 -3.29 37.81
N SER A 90 -1.61 -3.22 38.36
CA SER A 90 -0.97 -1.96 38.70
C SER A 90 -0.45 -1.25 37.45
N GLU A 91 -0.26 0.06 37.52
CA GLU A 91 0.35 0.86 36.44
C GLU A 91 1.70 0.30 35.98
N ASP A 92 2.51 -0.21 36.91
CA ASP A 92 3.83 -0.76 36.61
C ASP A 92 3.75 -2.09 35.85
N ASP A 93 2.75 -2.92 36.14
CA ASP A 93 2.54 -4.18 35.42
C ASP A 93 2.06 -3.93 33.98
N VAL A 94 1.25 -2.90 33.78
CA VAL A 94 0.83 -2.45 32.44
C VAL A 94 2.02 -1.90 31.67
N ARG A 95 2.87 -1.07 32.31
CA ARG A 95 4.08 -0.51 31.69
C ARG A 95 5.08 -1.61 31.30
N LYS A 96 5.26 -2.65 32.12
CA LYS A 96 6.10 -3.81 31.78
C LYS A 96 5.60 -4.57 30.55
N ARG A 97 4.28 -4.63 30.33
CA ARG A 97 3.67 -5.39 29.22
C ARG A 97 3.58 -4.59 27.92
N TYR A 98 3.15 -3.33 28.00
CA TYR A 98 2.83 -2.51 26.83
C TYR A 98 3.85 -1.38 26.58
N GLY A 99 4.79 -1.16 27.51
CA GLY A 99 5.74 -0.05 27.45
C GLY A 99 5.11 1.27 27.89
N GLU A 100 5.75 2.36 27.49
CA GLU A 100 5.26 3.71 27.75
C GLU A 100 4.01 4.03 26.90
N PRO A 101 2.96 4.61 27.51
CA PRO A 101 1.79 5.04 26.76
C PRO A 101 2.13 6.18 25.80
N TYR A 102 1.49 6.18 24.64
CA TYR A 102 1.63 7.27 23.67
C TYR A 102 1.01 8.57 24.20
N MET A 103 -0.12 8.44 24.91
CA MET A 103 -0.82 9.58 25.49
C MET A 103 -1.46 9.18 26.82
N VAL A 104 -1.35 10.08 27.80
CA VAL A 104 -2.03 9.99 29.09
C VAL A 104 -3.04 11.12 29.16
N SER A 105 -4.31 10.77 29.31
CA SER A 105 -5.40 11.74 29.43
C SER A 105 -6.09 11.57 30.77
N LYS A 106 -6.55 12.69 31.35
CA LYS A 106 -7.29 12.71 32.61
C LYS A 106 -8.71 13.20 32.34
N THR A 107 -9.69 12.38 32.72
CA THR A 107 -11.11 12.73 32.58
C THR A 107 -11.54 13.61 33.76
N SER A 108 -12.64 14.36 33.61
CA SER A 108 -13.25 15.17 34.67
C SER A 108 -13.61 14.36 35.93
N GLU A 109 -13.77 13.04 35.80
CA GLU A 109 -14.01 12.10 36.91
C GLU A 109 -12.72 11.61 37.59
N ASN A 110 -11.58 12.30 37.42
CA ASN A 110 -10.26 11.90 37.94
C ASN A 110 -9.72 10.55 37.41
N LYS A 111 -10.38 9.93 36.44
CA LYS A 111 -9.93 8.70 35.79
C LYS A 111 -8.78 8.97 34.82
N ILE A 112 -7.74 8.15 34.89
CA ILE A 112 -6.56 8.26 34.04
C ILE A 112 -6.70 7.27 32.89
N ILE A 113 -6.61 7.74 31.65
CA ILE A 113 -6.71 6.90 30.45
C ILE A 113 -5.38 6.95 29.71
N TRP A 114 -4.74 5.79 29.63
CA TRP A 114 -3.54 5.56 28.83
C TRP A 114 -3.93 5.06 27.45
N THR A 115 -3.40 5.71 26.43
CA THR A 115 -3.66 5.37 25.03
C THR A 115 -2.38 4.83 24.41
N TYR A 116 -2.46 3.63 23.86
CA TYR A 116 -1.40 2.98 23.09
C TYR A 116 -1.79 2.95 21.61
N VAL A 117 -1.12 3.77 20.80
CA VAL A 117 -1.36 3.87 19.36
C VAL A 117 -0.28 3.08 18.62
N PRO A 118 -0.63 2.30 17.57
CA PRO A 118 0.37 1.68 16.71
C PRO A 118 1.24 2.74 16.01
N GLN A 119 2.56 2.58 16.06
CA GLN A 119 3.54 3.59 15.65
C GLN A 119 3.54 3.97 14.16
N TRP A 120 2.92 3.16 13.30
CA TRP A 120 3.00 3.35 11.85
C TRP A 120 1.64 3.17 11.18
N LYS A 121 1.02 4.28 10.79
CA LYS A 121 -0.12 4.30 9.87
C LYS A 121 -0.04 5.47 8.90
N ILE A 122 -0.28 5.16 7.62
CA ILE A 122 -0.36 6.14 6.52
C ILE A 122 -1.71 6.87 6.54
N LEU A 123 -2.76 6.24 7.08
CA LEU A 123 -4.07 6.86 7.31
C LEU A 123 -4.36 7.01 8.81
N PRO A 124 -5.01 8.12 9.23
CA PRO A 124 -5.51 8.27 10.59
C PRO A 124 -6.66 7.28 10.81
N ASP A 125 -6.35 6.13 11.39
CA ASP A 125 -7.29 5.09 11.74
C ASP A 125 -7.05 4.68 13.20
N ASN A 126 -8.12 4.51 13.97
CA ASN A 126 -8.07 4.10 15.38
C ASN A 126 -7.98 2.57 15.56
N LYS A 127 -7.92 1.80 14.47
CA LYS A 127 -7.69 0.35 14.52
C LYS A 127 -6.53 -0.07 15.41
N ASN A 128 -6.74 -1.05 16.28
CA ASN A 128 -5.74 -1.58 17.21
C ASN A 128 -5.24 -0.59 18.27
N THR A 129 -5.84 0.59 18.42
CA THR A 129 -5.54 1.45 19.57
C THR A 129 -6.06 0.80 20.85
N ILE A 130 -5.21 0.72 21.87
CA ILE A 130 -5.58 0.17 23.18
C ILE A 130 -5.74 1.35 24.15
N TYR A 131 -6.91 1.43 24.77
CA TYR A 131 -7.21 2.38 25.84
C TYR A 131 -7.25 1.61 27.15
N VAL A 132 -6.42 2.01 28.11
CA VAL A 132 -6.37 1.45 29.46
C VAL A 132 -6.84 2.52 30.42
N GLU A 133 -7.92 2.27 31.13
CA GLU A 133 -8.51 3.18 32.11
C GLU A 133 -8.11 2.75 33.51
N PHE A 134 -7.60 3.71 34.28
CA PHE A 134 -7.15 3.57 35.65
C PHE A 134 -8.03 4.40 36.58
N GLU A 135 -8.36 3.78 37.70
CA GLU A 135 -9.03 4.41 38.85
C GLU A 135 -8.25 4.00 40.10
N GLU A 136 -7.89 4.97 40.95
CA GLU A 136 -7.11 4.73 42.17
C GLU A 136 -5.81 3.91 41.95
N GLY A 137 -5.16 4.08 40.79
CA GLY A 137 -3.90 3.39 40.44
C GLY A 137 -4.05 1.94 39.99
N LYS A 138 -5.27 1.47 39.73
CA LYS A 138 -5.56 0.11 39.22
C LYS A 138 -6.31 0.17 37.89
N VAL A 139 -6.03 -0.80 37.02
CA VAL A 139 -6.76 -0.96 35.76
C VAL A 139 -8.20 -1.35 36.03
N VAL A 140 -9.14 -0.52 35.61
CA VAL A 140 -10.58 -0.79 35.69
C VAL A 140 -11.10 -1.33 34.37
N LYS A 141 -10.56 -0.85 33.25
CA LYS A 141 -11.09 -1.18 31.93
C LYS A 141 -10.03 -1.14 30.86
N ILE A 142 -10.10 -2.09 29.93
CA ILE A 142 -9.29 -2.08 28.71
C ILE A 142 -10.23 -2.14 27.52
N ILE A 143 -10.07 -1.19 26.59
CA ILE A 143 -10.83 -1.11 25.35
C ILE A 143 -9.86 -1.17 24.19
N LYS A 144 -10.04 -2.13 23.30
CA LYS A 144 -9.29 -2.23 22.05
C LYS A 144 -10.17 -1.77 20.89
N ALA A 145 -9.80 -0.67 20.26
CA ALA A 145 -10.44 -0.20 19.04
C ALA A 145 -10.10 -1.17 17.88
N ARG A 146 -11.09 -1.49 17.06
CA ARG A 146 -11.04 -2.52 16.01
C ARG A 146 -11.09 -1.97 14.62
#